data_AF-A0A940HZX7-F1
#
_entry.id   AF-A0A940HZX7-F1
#
_cell.length_a   1.000
_cell.length_b   1.000
_cell.length_c   1.000
_cell.angle_alpha   90.00
_cell.angle_beta   90.00
_cell.angle_gamma   90.00
#
_symmetry.space_group_name_H-M   'P 1'
#
loop_
_entity.id
_entity.type
_entity.pdbx_description
1 polymer ?
#
loop_
_entity_poly.entity_id
_entity_poly.type
_entity_poly.pdbx_seq_one_letter_code
_entity_poly.pdbx_strand_id
1 'polypeptide(L)'
;MAGLSLSLILFFLFVLLPGNFALLVAGKTGKGERSLGRIIGVGALVFSFVLIVTFFLRSFGLSNILDDFIFAVVTFSSGEASINLKNLNFGSVALMFGLTYIAAFVFGMLDILLLTSWTKPQKNWLEYQLKKVRKKGGAQFRLSPGKLLLDVMVAYRIAGRRPYLRLWFKDGRKVEGECLKYSWGGTESLLVRDADIPEKIIWISLDAVEQLELLDFRISEEDKEMEKKRLVLDFIEPGLSDEFFDKRS
;
A
#
# COMPACT_ATOMS: atom_id res chain seq x y z
N MET A 1 -12.13 39.78 0.55
CA MET A 1 -12.01 38.66 1.52
C MET A 1 -12.69 37.37 1.03
N ALA A 2 -13.86 37.43 0.37
CA ALA A 2 -14.60 36.24 -0.10
C ALA A 2 -13.82 35.31 -1.06
N GLY A 3 -12.98 35.86 -1.94
CA GLY A 3 -12.15 35.05 -2.86
C GLY A 3 -11.10 34.20 -2.15
N LEU A 4 -10.53 34.70 -1.04
CA LEU A 4 -9.52 33.96 -0.26
C LEU A 4 -10.17 32.75 0.44
N SER A 5 -11.36 32.92 1.01
CA SER A 5 -12.12 31.81 1.60
C SER A 5 -12.56 30.77 0.58
N LEU A 6 -12.98 31.18 -0.63
CA LEU A 6 -13.39 30.23 -1.67
C LEU A 6 -12.20 29.40 -2.17
N SER A 7 -11.06 30.03 -2.44
CA SER A 7 -9.86 29.32 -2.89
C SER A 7 -9.37 28.28 -1.88
N LEU A 8 -9.44 28.60 -0.58
CA LEU A 8 -9.11 27.67 0.50
C LEU A 8 -10.11 26.50 0.53
N ILE A 9 -11.41 26.78 0.45
CA ILE A 9 -12.45 25.73 0.45
C ILE A 9 -12.27 24.78 -0.74
N LEU A 10 -12.07 25.32 -1.95
CA LEU A 10 -11.83 24.52 -3.14
C LEU A 10 -10.54 23.69 -3.01
N PHE A 11 -9.47 24.28 -2.48
CA PHE A 11 -8.23 23.56 -2.20
C PHE A 11 -8.44 22.39 -1.22
N PHE A 12 -9.18 22.62 -0.13
CA PHE A 12 -9.49 21.55 0.81
C PHE A 12 -10.33 20.44 0.19
N LEU A 13 -11.39 20.80 -0.55
CA LEU A 13 -12.35 19.84 -1.11
C LEU A 13 -11.81 19.05 -2.30
N PHE A 14 -11.01 19.66 -3.17
CA PHE A 14 -10.56 19.05 -4.42
C PHE A 14 -9.11 18.55 -4.37
N VAL A 15 -8.29 19.06 -3.46
CA VAL A 15 -6.87 18.67 -3.36
C VAL A 15 -6.60 17.95 -2.06
N LEU A 16 -6.80 18.61 -0.91
CA LEU A 16 -6.32 18.08 0.36
C LEU A 16 -7.08 16.83 0.83
N LEU A 17 -8.42 16.87 0.80
CA LEU A 17 -9.25 15.73 1.20
C LEU A 17 -9.13 14.54 0.24
N PRO A 18 -9.22 14.71 -1.09
CA PRO A 18 -9.06 13.59 -2.03
C PRO A 18 -7.66 12.99 -1.98
N GLY A 19 -6.61 13.82 -1.82
CA GLY A 19 -5.24 13.33 -1.67
C GLY A 19 -5.05 12.47 -0.42
N ASN A 20 -5.62 12.90 0.71
CA ASN A 20 -5.59 12.12 1.95
C ASN A 20 -6.42 10.84 1.82
N PHE A 21 -7.57 10.91 1.14
CA PHE A 21 -8.42 9.75 0.87
C PHE A 21 -7.74 8.71 -0.02
N ALA A 22 -7.06 9.13 -1.09
CA ALA A 22 -6.29 8.22 -1.95
C ALA A 22 -5.19 7.50 -1.16
N LEU A 23 -4.46 8.21 -0.29
CA LEU A 23 -3.44 7.60 0.57
C LEU A 23 -4.02 6.69 1.66
N LEU A 24 -5.21 7.02 2.19
CA LEU A 24 -5.98 6.14 3.08
C LEU A 24 -6.32 4.82 2.39
N VAL A 25 -6.89 4.89 1.19
CA VAL A 25 -7.22 3.71 0.37
C VAL A 25 -5.97 2.91 0.07
N ALA A 26 -4.84 3.57 -0.21
CA ALA A 26 -3.54 2.92 -0.44
C ALA A 26 -2.92 2.26 0.82
N GLY A 27 -3.59 2.31 1.98
CA GLY A 27 -3.10 1.71 3.24
C GLY A 27 -1.95 2.47 3.91
N LYS A 28 -1.58 3.66 3.41
CA LYS A 28 -0.47 4.48 3.92
C LYS A 28 -0.93 5.29 5.11
N THR A 29 -0.94 4.69 6.30
CA THR A 29 -1.39 5.32 7.56
C THR A 29 -0.24 5.88 8.42
N GLY A 30 1.01 5.58 8.07
CA GLY A 30 2.20 5.99 8.82
C GLY A 30 2.50 7.49 8.77
N LYS A 31 3.01 8.05 9.89
CA LYS A 31 3.39 9.48 10.01
C LYS A 31 4.43 9.94 8.98
N GLY A 32 5.30 9.04 8.50
CA GLY A 32 6.29 9.35 7.45
C GLY A 32 5.74 9.28 6.02
N GLU A 33 4.65 8.53 5.80
CA GLU A 33 4.08 8.31 4.47
C GLU A 33 2.98 9.32 4.12
N ARG A 34 2.41 9.97 5.14
CA ARG A 34 1.45 11.09 5.04
C ARG A 34 2.11 12.45 5.26
N SER A 35 3.21 12.70 4.55
CA SER A 35 3.72 14.07 4.52
C SER A 35 2.72 14.99 3.82
N LEU A 36 2.58 16.21 4.33
CA LEU A 36 1.64 17.20 3.79
C LEU A 36 1.93 17.48 2.31
N GLY A 37 3.21 17.53 1.91
CA GLY A 37 3.61 17.65 0.52
C GLY A 37 3.14 16.49 -0.37
N ARG A 38 3.15 15.25 0.14
CA ARG A 38 2.65 14.09 -0.62
C ARG A 38 1.13 14.10 -0.74
N ILE A 39 0.41 14.47 0.32
CA ILE A 39 -1.05 14.64 0.30
C ILE A 39 -1.44 15.65 -0.78
N ILE A 40 -0.80 16.82 -0.79
CA ILE A 40 -1.04 17.86 -1.80
C ILE A 40 -0.69 17.36 -3.19
N GLY A 41 0.47 16.73 -3.38
CA GLY A 41 0.91 16.24 -4.68
C GLY A 41 -0.04 15.19 -5.27
N VAL A 42 -0.46 14.21 -4.47
CA VAL A 42 -1.43 13.19 -4.91
C VAL A 42 -2.79 13.82 -5.18
N GLY A 43 -3.28 14.70 -4.30
CA GLY A 43 -4.53 15.42 -4.49
C GLY A 43 -4.55 16.25 -5.77
N ALA A 44 -3.46 16.96 -6.05
CA ALA A 44 -3.32 17.78 -7.26
C ALA A 44 -3.30 16.93 -8.52
N LEU A 45 -2.65 15.76 -8.50
CA LEU A 45 -2.66 14.81 -9.61
C LEU A 45 -4.08 14.26 -9.87
N VAL A 46 -4.78 13.84 -8.82
CA VAL A 46 -6.17 13.34 -8.92
C VAL A 46 -7.06 14.43 -9.52
N PHE A 47 -6.99 15.65 -9.00
CA PHE A 47 -7.81 16.75 -9.49
C PHE A 47 -7.49 17.13 -10.93
N SER A 48 -6.19 17.19 -11.28
CA SER A 48 -5.76 17.46 -12.66
C SER A 48 -6.28 16.38 -13.63
N PHE A 49 -6.23 15.11 -13.23
CA PHE A 49 -6.78 14.02 -14.03
C PHE A 49 -8.29 14.18 -14.27
N VAL A 50 -9.06 14.53 -13.24
CA VAL A 50 -10.51 14.76 -13.36
C VAL A 50 -10.81 15.95 -14.30
N LEU A 51 -10.03 17.04 -14.21
CA LEU A 51 -10.14 18.17 -15.14
C LEU A 51 -9.85 17.75 -16.58
N ILE A 52 -8.81 16.94 -16.81
CA ILE A 52 -8.48 16.43 -18.14
C ILE A 52 -9.62 15.56 -18.69
N VAL A 53 -10.14 14.62 -17.90
CA VAL A 53 -11.24 13.74 -18.32
C VAL A 53 -12.50 14.54 -18.65
N THR A 54 -12.90 15.47 -17.79
CA THR A 54 -14.08 16.31 -18.02
C THR A 54 -13.89 17.28 -19.19
N PHE A 55 -12.67 17.76 -19.43
CA PHE A 55 -12.33 18.54 -20.62
C PHE A 55 -12.48 17.73 -21.91
N PHE A 56 -12.02 16.48 -21.93
CA PHE A 56 -12.24 15.60 -23.08
C PHE A 56 -13.73 15.31 -23.29
N LEU A 57 -14.47 14.97 -22.24
CA LEU A 57 -15.93 14.74 -22.34
C LEU A 57 -16.66 15.95 -22.93
N ARG A 58 -16.26 17.17 -22.51
CA ARG A 58 -16.76 18.41 -23.09
C ARG A 58 -16.39 18.55 -24.56
N SER A 59 -15.13 18.29 -24.92
CA SER A 59 -14.63 18.43 -26.29
C SER A 59 -15.36 17.51 -27.28
N PHE A 60 -15.83 16.35 -26.82
CA PHE A 60 -16.67 15.43 -27.60
C PHE A 60 -18.16 15.73 -27.52
N GLY A 61 -18.58 16.79 -26.81
CA GLY A 61 -19.99 17.16 -26.64
C GLY A 61 -20.79 16.19 -25.77
N LEU A 62 -20.13 15.35 -24.97
CA LEU A 62 -20.77 14.33 -24.14
C LEU A 62 -21.25 14.88 -22.80
N SER A 63 -20.71 16.01 -22.33
CA SER A 63 -21.04 16.58 -21.03
C SER A 63 -20.72 18.07 -20.92
N ASN A 64 -21.57 18.80 -20.19
CA ASN A 64 -21.37 20.21 -19.84
C ASN A 64 -20.88 20.41 -18.39
N ILE A 65 -20.55 19.32 -17.68
CA ILE A 65 -20.17 19.36 -16.24
C ILE A 65 -19.04 20.36 -15.97
N LEU A 66 -18.04 20.42 -16.86
CA LEU A 66 -16.90 21.33 -16.71
C LEU A 66 -17.32 22.80 -16.83
N ASP A 67 -18.21 23.12 -17.77
CA ASP A 67 -18.68 24.49 -17.99
C ASP A 67 -19.54 24.97 -16.83
N ASP A 68 -20.46 24.12 -16.38
CA ASP A 68 -21.28 24.39 -15.20
C ASP A 68 -20.42 24.59 -13.94
N PHE A 69 -19.35 23.78 -13.80
CA PHE A 69 -18.42 23.92 -12.69
C PHE A 69 -17.61 25.22 -12.75
N ILE A 70 -17.07 25.57 -13.92
CA ILE A 70 -16.34 26.84 -14.11
C ILE A 70 -17.27 28.02 -13.86
N PHE A 71 -18.48 27.98 -14.43
CA PHE A 71 -19.50 28.99 -14.19
C PHE A 71 -19.81 29.15 -12.70
N ALA A 72 -19.94 28.04 -11.98
CA ALA A 72 -20.14 28.07 -10.53
C ALA A 72 -18.97 28.73 -9.79
N VAL A 73 -17.74 28.30 -10.06
CA VAL A 73 -16.54 28.87 -9.42
C VAL A 73 -16.43 30.37 -9.70
N VAL A 74 -16.66 30.80 -10.95
CA VAL A 74 -16.62 32.21 -11.33
C VAL A 74 -17.71 33.01 -10.61
N THR A 75 -18.95 32.51 -10.58
CA THR A 75 -20.08 33.15 -9.91
C THR A 75 -19.87 33.31 -8.40
N PHE A 76 -19.29 32.30 -7.75
CA PHE A 76 -18.94 32.38 -6.32
C PHE A 76 -17.76 33.33 -6.08
N SER A 77 -16.82 33.42 -7.02
CA SER A 77 -15.66 34.32 -6.90
C SER A 77 -15.98 35.80 -7.11
N SER A 78 -16.98 36.11 -7.96
CA SER A 78 -17.41 37.48 -8.23
C SER A 78 -18.27 38.09 -7.12
N GLY A 79 -18.77 37.27 -6.18
CA GLY A 79 -19.66 37.72 -5.11
C GLY A 79 -21.11 37.96 -5.56
N GLU A 80 -21.45 37.66 -6.81
CA GLU A 80 -22.80 37.77 -7.38
C GLU A 80 -23.68 36.54 -7.11
N ALA A 81 -23.23 35.66 -6.20
CA ALA A 81 -23.92 34.42 -5.87
C ALA A 81 -25.40 34.66 -5.54
N SER A 82 -25.77 35.73 -4.82
CA SER A 82 -27.16 36.01 -4.46
C SER A 82 -28.11 36.24 -5.65
N ILE A 83 -27.60 36.65 -6.82
CA ILE A 83 -28.41 37.01 -8.00
C ILE A 83 -28.54 35.83 -8.96
N ASN A 84 -27.49 35.01 -9.08
CA ASN A 84 -27.40 33.95 -10.10
C ASN A 84 -27.59 32.51 -9.56
N LEU A 85 -27.93 32.34 -8.28
CA LEU A 85 -28.21 31.03 -7.65
C LEU A 85 -29.27 30.19 -8.38
N LYS A 86 -30.24 30.83 -9.03
CA LYS A 86 -31.30 30.12 -9.76
C LYS A 86 -30.80 29.42 -11.03
N ASN A 87 -29.67 29.88 -11.59
CA ASN A 87 -29.05 29.33 -12.79
C ASN A 87 -27.88 28.39 -12.46
N LEU A 88 -27.56 28.21 -11.17
CA LEU A 88 -26.50 27.31 -10.74
C LEU A 88 -26.99 25.86 -10.77
N ASN A 89 -26.40 25.06 -11.65
CA ASN A 89 -26.59 23.62 -11.65
C ASN A 89 -25.75 22.97 -10.56
N PHE A 90 -26.28 22.93 -9.34
CA PHE A 90 -25.64 22.27 -8.19
C PHE A 90 -25.34 20.78 -8.46
N GLY A 91 -26.10 20.14 -9.36
CA GLY A 91 -25.86 18.75 -9.76
C GLY A 91 -24.50 18.57 -10.41
N SER A 92 -24.09 19.48 -11.30
CA SER A 92 -22.78 19.41 -11.97
C SER A 92 -21.61 19.64 -11.01
N VAL A 93 -21.76 20.52 -10.02
CA VAL A 93 -20.75 20.72 -8.96
C VAL A 93 -20.62 19.48 -8.08
N ALA A 94 -21.74 18.88 -7.68
CA ALA A 94 -21.76 17.64 -6.90
C ALA A 94 -21.17 16.46 -7.70
N LEU A 95 -21.43 16.39 -9.01
CA LEU A 95 -20.82 15.40 -9.89
C LEU A 95 -19.31 15.58 -9.99
N MET A 96 -18.80 16.81 -10.11
CA MET A 96 -17.35 17.05 -10.09
C MET A 96 -16.71 16.58 -8.80
N PHE A 97 -17.36 16.83 -7.67
CA PHE A 97 -16.91 16.32 -6.38
C PHE A 97 -16.91 14.79 -6.36
N GLY A 98 -18.00 14.15 -6.78
CA GLY A 98 -18.10 12.69 -6.88
C GLY A 98 -17.02 12.06 -7.76
N LEU A 99 -16.80 12.61 -8.95
CA LEU A 99 -15.75 12.16 -9.88
C LEU A 99 -14.35 12.27 -9.26
N THR A 100 -14.10 13.32 -8.49
CA THR A 100 -12.81 13.52 -7.80
C THR A 100 -12.55 12.43 -6.75
N TYR A 101 -13.56 12.04 -5.98
CA TYR A 101 -13.41 10.98 -4.98
C TYR A 101 -13.34 9.59 -5.60
N ILE A 102 -14.08 9.34 -6.68
CA ILE A 102 -13.95 8.10 -7.46
C ILE A 102 -12.53 7.99 -8.02
N ALA A 103 -12.00 9.05 -8.63
CA ALA A 103 -10.63 9.07 -9.12
C ALA A 103 -9.62 8.85 -7.97
N ALA A 104 -9.80 9.51 -6.82
CA ALA A 104 -8.95 9.31 -5.65
C ALA A 104 -8.93 7.84 -5.19
N PHE A 105 -10.10 7.18 -5.17
CA PHE A 105 -10.21 5.76 -4.87
C PHE A 105 -9.44 4.89 -5.87
N VAL A 106 -9.64 5.14 -7.18
CA VAL A 106 -8.94 4.40 -8.24
C VAL A 106 -7.44 4.58 -8.14
N PHE A 107 -6.94 5.80 -7.91
CA PHE A 107 -5.51 6.05 -7.71
C PHE A 107 -4.96 5.31 -6.49
N GLY A 108 -5.69 5.30 -5.36
CA GLY A 108 -5.29 4.55 -4.17
C GLY A 108 -5.23 3.03 -4.42
N MET A 109 -6.20 2.49 -5.14
CA MET A 109 -6.23 1.09 -5.55
C MET A 109 -5.09 0.75 -6.53
N LEU A 110 -4.83 1.62 -7.51
CA LEU A 110 -3.73 1.45 -8.45
C LEU A 110 -2.38 1.47 -7.75
N ASP A 111 -2.18 2.29 -6.72
CA ASP A 111 -0.95 2.32 -5.93
C ASP A 111 -0.73 0.97 -5.20
N ILE A 112 -1.79 0.35 -4.65
CA ILE A 112 -1.72 -1.00 -4.08
C ILE A 112 -1.44 -2.05 -5.16
N LEU A 113 -2.11 -1.96 -6.30
CA LEU A 113 -1.92 -2.89 -7.41
C LEU A 113 -0.52 -2.78 -8.02
N LEU A 114 0.06 -1.58 -8.09
CA LEU A 114 1.42 -1.36 -8.54
C LEU A 114 2.42 -1.89 -7.53
N LEU A 115 2.20 -1.64 -6.23
CA LEU A 115 3.01 -2.24 -5.16
C LEU A 115 3.01 -3.76 -5.24
N THR A 116 1.85 -4.39 -5.47
CA THR A 116 1.76 -5.84 -5.59
C THR A 116 2.23 -6.37 -6.95
N SER A 117 2.01 -5.66 -8.05
CA SER A 117 2.40 -6.11 -9.41
C SER A 117 3.89 -5.94 -9.70
N TRP A 118 4.54 -4.90 -9.15
CA TRP A 118 5.99 -4.75 -9.23
C TRP A 118 6.77 -5.71 -8.32
N THR A 119 6.12 -6.50 -7.48
CA THR A 119 6.79 -7.65 -6.82
C THR A 119 7.15 -8.76 -7.81
N LYS A 120 6.54 -8.84 -9.01
CA LYS A 120 6.89 -9.86 -10.02
C LYS A 120 8.33 -9.74 -10.55
N PRO A 121 8.82 -8.57 -11.01
CA PRO A 121 10.24 -8.42 -11.37
C PRO A 121 11.17 -8.53 -10.15
N GLN A 122 10.67 -8.23 -8.94
CA GLN A 122 11.41 -8.42 -7.69
C GLN A 122 11.57 -9.90 -7.31
N LYS A 123 10.60 -10.76 -7.67
CA LYS A 123 10.71 -12.21 -7.56
C LYS A 123 11.90 -12.74 -8.36
N ASN A 124 12.16 -12.18 -9.55
CA ASN A 124 13.34 -12.52 -10.37
C ASN A 124 14.65 -12.02 -9.75
N TRP A 125 14.66 -10.84 -9.12
CA TRP A 125 15.82 -10.33 -8.38
C TRP A 125 16.10 -11.15 -7.12
N LEU A 126 15.05 -11.52 -6.38
CA LEU A 126 15.12 -12.43 -5.25
C LEU A 126 15.65 -13.78 -5.72
N GLU A 127 15.09 -14.37 -6.78
CA GLU A 127 15.58 -15.63 -7.39
C GLU A 127 17.05 -15.54 -7.84
N TYR A 128 17.49 -14.40 -8.35
CA TYR A 128 18.89 -14.17 -8.73
C TYR A 128 19.81 -14.10 -7.50
N GLN A 129 19.44 -13.35 -6.47
CA GLN A 129 20.16 -13.33 -5.18
C GLN A 129 20.15 -14.73 -4.53
N LEU A 130 19.04 -15.45 -4.62
CA LEU A 130 18.88 -16.82 -4.13
C LEU A 130 19.79 -17.80 -4.86
N LYS A 131 19.92 -17.71 -6.19
CA LYS A 131 20.90 -18.52 -6.96
C LYS A 131 22.34 -18.21 -6.56
N LYS A 132 22.65 -16.94 -6.25
CA LYS A 132 23.98 -16.50 -5.84
C LYS A 132 24.36 -17.02 -4.44
N VAL A 133 23.41 -17.04 -3.51
CA VAL A 133 23.66 -17.55 -2.14
C VAL A 133 23.62 -19.09 -2.08
N ARG A 134 22.76 -19.75 -2.87
CA ARG A 134 22.73 -21.23 -3.00
C ARG A 134 24.07 -21.79 -3.49
N LYS A 135 24.79 -21.08 -4.36
CA LYS A 135 26.16 -21.43 -4.80
C LYS A 135 27.24 -21.32 -3.72
N LYS A 136 26.99 -20.60 -2.62
CA LYS A 136 27.97 -20.37 -1.53
C LYS A 136 27.81 -21.28 -0.30
N GLY A 137 26.91 -22.27 -0.35
CA GLY A 137 26.92 -23.38 0.62
C GLY A 137 26.42 -23.04 2.03
N GLY A 138 25.17 -22.56 2.14
CA GLY A 138 24.48 -22.34 3.42
C GLY A 138 24.11 -20.87 3.61
N ALA A 139 22.86 -20.53 3.31
CA ALA A 139 22.42 -19.15 3.15
C ALA A 139 22.06 -18.48 4.50
N GLN A 140 23.04 -17.93 5.21
CA GLN A 140 22.78 -16.87 6.20
C GLN A 140 22.62 -15.55 5.44
N PHE A 141 21.39 -15.05 5.33
CA PHE A 141 21.11 -13.79 4.65
C PHE A 141 21.08 -12.66 5.69
N ARG A 142 22.16 -11.86 5.75
CA ARG A 142 22.20 -10.63 6.55
C ARG A 142 21.42 -9.55 5.81
N LEU A 143 20.29 -9.11 6.37
CA LEU A 143 19.52 -7.99 5.84
C LEU A 143 19.71 -6.77 6.74
N SER A 144 20.08 -5.65 6.15
CA SER A 144 19.95 -4.35 6.80
C SER A 144 18.45 -3.97 6.85
N PRO A 145 17.96 -3.37 7.96
CA PRO A 145 16.59 -2.85 8.05
C PRO A 145 16.28 -1.89 6.88
N GLY A 146 15.02 -1.90 6.41
CA GLY A 146 14.57 -1.08 5.27
C GLY A 146 13.88 -1.87 4.14
N LYS A 147 13.89 -1.30 2.92
CA LYS A 147 13.11 -1.80 1.76
C LYS A 147 13.29 -3.29 1.48
N LEU A 148 14.52 -3.79 1.58
CA LEU A 148 14.84 -5.20 1.32
C LEU A 148 14.14 -6.16 2.30
N LEU A 149 13.96 -5.76 3.56
CA LEU A 149 13.26 -6.58 4.55
C LEU A 149 11.76 -6.60 4.26
N LEU A 150 11.17 -5.45 3.90
CA LEU A 150 9.78 -5.38 3.48
C LEU A 150 9.51 -6.31 2.30
N ASP A 151 10.35 -6.27 1.28
CA ASP A 151 10.21 -7.09 0.08
C ASP A 151 10.25 -8.58 0.41
N VAL A 152 11.20 -8.99 1.27
CA VAL A 152 11.34 -10.38 1.71
C VAL A 152 10.12 -10.82 2.53
N MET A 153 9.65 -10.00 3.47
CA MET A 153 8.47 -10.31 4.30
C MET A 153 7.19 -10.41 3.47
N VAL A 154 7.03 -9.54 2.47
CA VAL A 154 5.93 -9.60 1.50
C VAL A 154 6.02 -10.89 0.69
N ALA A 155 7.21 -11.29 0.24
CA ALA A 155 7.40 -12.55 -0.49
C ALA A 155 7.00 -13.78 0.36
N TYR A 156 7.38 -13.83 1.64
CA TYR A 156 6.97 -14.89 2.57
C TYR A 156 5.45 -14.94 2.72
N ARG A 157 4.81 -13.78 2.89
CA ARG A 157 3.34 -13.69 3.01
C ARG A 157 2.63 -14.16 1.74
N ILE A 158 3.14 -13.81 0.55
CA ILE A 158 2.59 -14.28 -0.73
C ILE A 158 2.76 -15.80 -0.86
N ALA A 159 3.86 -16.36 -0.36
CA ALA A 159 4.11 -17.80 -0.34
C ALA A 159 3.33 -18.54 0.77
N GLY A 160 2.53 -17.84 1.59
CA GLY A 160 1.83 -18.43 2.74
C GLY A 160 2.76 -18.98 3.83
N ARG A 161 4.04 -18.58 3.83
CA ARG A 161 5.05 -19.04 4.78
C ARG A 161 5.34 -17.98 5.81
N ARG A 162 5.71 -18.41 7.02
CA ARG A 162 6.19 -17.52 8.08
C ARG A 162 7.70 -17.64 8.18
N PRO A 163 8.46 -16.53 8.09
CA PRO A 163 9.91 -16.60 8.14
C PRO A 163 10.39 -16.91 9.54
N TYR A 164 11.28 -17.89 9.67
CA TYR A 164 12.04 -18.12 10.89
C TYR A 164 13.27 -17.19 10.93
N LEU A 165 13.40 -16.44 12.01
CA LEU A 165 14.37 -15.35 12.16
C LEU A 165 15.29 -15.57 13.35
N ARG A 166 16.50 -15.05 13.22
CA ARG A 166 17.47 -14.86 14.30
C ARG A 166 17.88 -13.39 14.33
N LEU A 167 17.63 -12.75 15.47
CA LEU A 167 17.82 -11.34 15.70
C LEU A 167 18.91 -11.13 16.75
N TRP A 168 19.88 -10.27 16.44
CA TRP A 168 20.87 -9.77 17.40
C TRP A 168 20.58 -8.31 17.68
N PHE A 169 20.50 -7.99 18.98
CA PHE A 169 20.25 -6.64 19.45
C PHE A 169 21.57 -5.93 19.76
N LYS A 170 21.55 -4.60 19.71
CA LYS A 170 22.69 -3.75 20.10
C LYS A 170 23.14 -4.00 21.55
N ASP A 171 22.23 -4.45 22.40
CA ASP A 171 22.50 -4.79 23.81
C ASP A 171 23.15 -6.18 23.98
N GLY A 172 23.51 -6.86 22.90
CA GLY A 172 24.05 -8.23 22.90
C GLY A 172 23.01 -9.34 23.12
N ARG A 173 21.73 -8.99 23.33
CA ARG A 173 20.62 -9.95 23.41
C ARG A 173 20.42 -10.64 22.07
N LYS A 174 19.94 -11.88 22.13
CA LYS A 174 19.63 -12.71 20.94
C LYS A 174 18.23 -13.28 21.08
N VAL A 175 17.44 -13.19 20.02
CA VAL A 175 16.10 -13.81 19.94
C VAL A 175 16.02 -14.63 18.67
N GLU A 176 15.59 -15.88 18.79
CA GLU A 176 15.28 -16.77 17.68
C GLU A 176 13.79 -17.08 17.70
N GLY A 177 13.17 -17.18 16.52
CA GLY A 177 11.74 -17.43 16.49
C GLY A 177 11.06 -17.22 15.15
N GLU A 178 9.77 -17.55 15.13
CA GLU A 178 8.92 -17.43 13.95
C GLU A 178 8.33 -16.01 13.88
N CYS A 179 8.45 -15.36 12.71
CA CYS A 179 7.85 -14.06 12.48
C CYS A 179 6.36 -14.19 12.10
N LEU A 180 5.50 -13.73 13.00
CA LEU A 180 4.04 -13.75 12.83
C LEU A 180 3.54 -12.53 12.04
N LYS A 181 4.12 -11.36 12.28
CA LYS A 181 3.68 -10.10 11.67
C LYS A 181 4.84 -9.15 11.47
N TYR A 182 4.85 -8.48 10.33
CA TYR A 182 5.74 -7.36 10.04
C TYR A 182 4.91 -6.07 9.93
N SER A 183 5.31 -5.04 10.67
CA SER A 183 4.72 -3.70 10.58
C SER A 183 5.69 -2.77 9.87
N TRP A 184 5.20 -2.19 8.78
CA TRP A 184 5.87 -1.18 7.97
C TRP A 184 4.98 0.06 7.94
N GLY A 185 5.56 1.26 8.08
CA GLY A 185 4.79 2.51 8.13
C GLY A 185 5.02 3.36 9.39
N GLY A 186 6.26 3.49 9.84
CA GLY A 186 6.62 4.27 11.04
C GLY A 186 7.92 3.72 11.62
N THR A 187 7.83 3.10 12.79
CA THR A 187 8.88 2.27 13.36
C THR A 187 8.72 0.84 12.83
N GLU A 188 9.67 0.40 12.00
CA GLU A 188 9.66 -0.97 11.48
C GLU A 188 9.74 -1.94 12.66
N SER A 189 8.80 -2.88 12.75
CA SER A 189 8.73 -3.81 13.88
C SER A 189 8.26 -5.20 13.46
N LEU A 190 8.75 -6.18 14.19
CA LEU A 190 8.47 -7.60 14.00
C LEU A 190 7.75 -8.14 15.22
N LEU A 191 6.69 -8.91 14.97
CA LEU A 191 6.06 -9.75 15.98
C LEU A 191 6.65 -11.15 15.85
N VAL A 192 7.46 -11.54 16.82
CA VAL A 192 8.18 -12.82 16.81
C VAL A 192 7.65 -13.71 17.93
N ARG A 193 7.39 -14.96 17.62
CA ARG A 193 7.15 -16.03 18.59
C ARG A 193 8.49 -16.65 18.94
N ASP A 194 8.88 -16.56 20.20
CA ASP A 194 10.16 -17.04 20.71
C ASP A 194 10.28 -18.57 20.53
N ALA A 195 11.44 -19.03 20.05
CA ALA A 195 11.75 -20.44 19.82
C ALA A 195 11.86 -21.23 21.11
N ASP A 196 12.45 -20.62 22.13
CA ASP A 196 12.71 -21.27 23.42
C ASP A 196 11.44 -21.31 24.28
N ILE A 197 10.56 -20.32 24.10
CA ILE A 197 9.30 -20.18 24.86
C ILE A 197 8.15 -19.92 23.87
N PRO A 198 7.49 -20.97 23.35
CA PRO A 198 6.48 -20.84 22.29
C PRO A 198 5.27 -19.97 22.66
N GLU A 199 4.96 -19.88 23.96
CA GLU A 199 3.88 -19.04 24.50
C GLU A 199 4.22 -17.53 24.49
N LYS A 200 5.51 -17.21 24.38
CA LYS A 200 6.01 -15.84 24.45
C LYS A 200 6.04 -15.21 23.07
N ILE A 201 5.17 -14.22 22.88
CA ILE A 201 5.08 -13.40 21.68
C ILE A 201 5.65 -12.02 22.00
N ILE A 202 6.62 -11.57 21.21
CA ILE A 202 7.39 -10.35 21.48
C ILE A 202 7.29 -9.40 20.29
N TRP A 203 6.91 -8.15 20.54
CA TRP A 203 7.08 -7.06 19.58
C TRP A 203 8.49 -6.50 19.66
N ILE A 204 9.20 -6.53 18.55
CA ILE A 204 10.61 -6.12 18.43
C ILE A 204 10.69 -4.94 17.47
N SER A 205 11.18 -3.80 17.96
CA SER A 205 11.55 -2.67 17.09
C SER A 205 12.87 -2.97 16.38
N LEU A 206 12.91 -2.78 15.06
CA LEU A 206 14.10 -3.01 14.26
C LEU A 206 15.21 -1.97 14.52
N ASP A 207 14.88 -0.83 15.13
CA ASP A 207 15.88 0.17 15.54
C ASP A 207 16.87 -0.36 16.59
N ALA A 208 16.41 -1.33 17.39
CA ALA A 208 17.21 -2.00 18.42
C ALA A 208 17.98 -3.22 17.90
N VAL A 209 17.69 -3.65 16.66
CA VAL A 209 18.30 -4.82 16.03
C VAL A 209 19.56 -4.36 15.28
N GLU A 210 20.68 -4.98 15.61
CA GLU A 210 21.96 -4.78 14.92
C GLU A 210 22.09 -5.69 13.70
N GLN A 211 21.62 -6.94 13.82
CA GLN A 211 21.70 -7.93 12.76
C GLN A 211 20.44 -8.80 12.72
N LEU A 212 19.94 -9.07 11.51
CA LEU A 212 18.82 -9.96 11.24
C LEU A 212 19.27 -11.04 10.25
N GLU A 213 19.06 -12.30 10.63
CA GLU A 213 19.25 -13.46 9.76
C GLU A 213 17.95 -14.25 9.60
N LEU A 214 17.69 -14.70 8.38
CA LEU A 214 16.62 -15.63 8.06
C LEU A 214 17.18 -17.05 8.06
N LEU A 215 16.65 -17.90 8.93
CA LEU A 215 17.12 -19.28 9.11
C LEU A 215 16.43 -20.27 8.16
N ASP A 216 15.21 -19.96 7.73
CA ASP A 216 14.33 -20.90 7.00
C ASP A 216 14.46 -20.86 5.47
N PHE A 217 15.59 -20.38 4.94
CA PHE A 217 15.76 -20.21 3.49
C PHE A 217 16.15 -21.52 2.76
N ARG A 218 15.66 -22.68 3.23
CA ARG A 218 15.74 -23.95 2.51
C ARG A 218 14.43 -24.20 1.76
N ILE A 219 14.29 -23.60 0.58
CA ILE A 219 13.28 -24.07 -0.37
C ILE A 219 13.79 -25.42 -0.90
N SER A 220 13.35 -26.52 -0.29
CA SER A 220 13.54 -27.87 -0.85
C SER A 220 12.83 -27.95 -2.22
N GLU A 221 13.29 -28.77 -3.15
CA GLU A 221 12.53 -29.00 -4.39
C GLU A 221 11.18 -29.68 -4.10
N GLU A 222 11.12 -30.46 -3.03
CA GLU A 222 9.90 -31.09 -2.51
C GLU A 222 8.85 -30.06 -2.06
N ASP A 223 9.32 -28.94 -1.52
CA ASP A 223 8.48 -27.83 -1.08
C ASP A 223 7.80 -27.12 -2.26
N LYS A 224 8.47 -27.02 -3.42
CA LYS A 224 7.88 -26.45 -4.63
C LYS A 224 6.81 -27.36 -5.23
N GLU A 225 6.99 -28.68 -5.12
CA GLU A 225 5.98 -29.64 -5.55
C GLU A 225 4.77 -29.66 -4.60
N MET A 226 5.00 -29.57 -3.29
CA MET A 226 3.92 -29.43 -2.33
C MET A 226 3.15 -28.12 -2.52
N GLU A 227 3.82 -27.01 -2.78
CA GLU A 227 3.17 -25.71 -2.99
C GLU A 227 2.34 -25.68 -4.28
N LYS A 228 2.80 -26.36 -5.35
CA LYS A 228 1.96 -26.59 -6.55
C LYS A 228 0.73 -27.44 -6.23
N LYS A 229 0.88 -28.50 -5.43
CA LYS A 229 -0.24 -29.36 -5.02
C LYS A 229 -1.24 -28.61 -4.15
N ARG A 230 -0.79 -27.77 -3.21
CA ARG A 230 -1.65 -26.90 -2.38
C ARG A 230 -2.42 -25.90 -3.23
N LEU A 231 -1.76 -25.21 -4.16
CA LEU A 231 -2.41 -24.26 -5.07
C LEU A 231 -3.48 -24.93 -5.96
N VAL A 232 -3.26 -26.17 -6.40
CA VAL A 232 -4.26 -26.93 -7.16
C VAL A 232 -5.45 -27.31 -6.28
N LEU A 233 -5.21 -27.73 -5.04
CA LEU A 233 -6.28 -28.10 -4.10
C LEU A 233 -7.11 -26.90 -3.66
N ASP A 234 -6.48 -25.78 -3.34
CA ASP A 234 -7.19 -24.54 -2.96
C ASP A 234 -7.90 -23.86 -4.14
N PHE A 235 -7.48 -24.16 -5.38
CA PHE A 235 -8.20 -23.73 -6.56
C PHE A 235 -9.50 -24.51 -6.76
N ILE A 236 -9.55 -25.77 -6.34
CA ILE A 236 -10.76 -26.59 -6.39
C ILE A 236 -11.73 -26.13 -5.29
N GLU A 237 -11.24 -26.01 -4.06
CA GLU A 237 -12.03 -25.54 -2.92
C GLU A 237 -11.12 -24.81 -1.91
N PRO A 238 -11.40 -23.53 -1.58
CA PRO A 238 -10.57 -22.78 -0.65
C PRO A 238 -10.49 -23.45 0.72
N GLY A 239 -9.28 -23.77 1.18
CA GLY A 239 -9.03 -24.39 2.51
C GLY A 239 -8.89 -25.91 2.47
N LEU A 240 -9.10 -26.54 1.31
CA LEU A 240 -8.91 -27.98 1.12
C LEU A 240 -7.44 -28.39 1.33
N SER A 241 -6.49 -27.51 1.00
CA SER A 241 -5.08 -27.82 1.20
C SER A 241 -4.71 -28.00 2.68
N ASP A 242 -5.38 -27.29 3.59
CA ASP A 242 -5.13 -27.39 5.03
C ASP A 242 -5.60 -28.76 5.57
N GLU A 243 -6.74 -29.29 5.12
CA GLU A 243 -7.23 -30.61 5.58
C GLU A 243 -6.30 -31.78 5.19
N PHE A 244 -5.68 -31.70 4.01
CA PHE A 244 -4.82 -32.76 3.50
C PHE A 244 -3.39 -32.70 4.05
N PHE A 245 -2.90 -31.51 4.40
CA PHE A 245 -1.51 -31.33 4.83
C PHE A 245 -1.35 -31.03 6.33
N ASP A 246 -2.42 -30.79 7.09
CA ASP A 246 -2.35 -30.50 8.54
C ASP A 246 -2.51 -31.76 9.43
N LYS A 247 -2.69 -32.96 8.85
CA LYS A 247 -2.59 -34.23 9.59
C LYS A 247 -1.14 -34.68 9.74
N ARG A 248 -0.36 -33.96 10.56
CA ARG A 248 0.82 -34.45 11.29
C ARG A 248 1.18 -33.46 12.42
N SER A 249 0.40 -33.51 13.49
CA SER A 249 0.85 -33.21 14.86
C SER A 249 0.67 -34.47 15.69
#